data_AF-A0A8C4XA52-F1
#
_entry.id   AF-A0A8C4XA52-F1
#
_cell.length_a   1.000
_cell.length_b   1.000
_cell.length_c   1.000
_cell.angle_alpha   90.00
_cell.angle_beta   90.00
_cell.angle_gamma   90.00
#
_symmetry.space_group_name_H-M   'P 1'
#
loop_
_entity.id
_entity.type
_entity.pdbx_description
1 polymer ?
#
loop_
_entity_poly.entity_id
_entity_poly.type
_entity_poly.pdbx_seq_one_letter_code
_entity_poly.pdbx_strand_id
1 'polypeptide(L)'
;MRKKILWSDETKIELFGVNARRHVWRKPGTAHHQANTIPTVKHGGSSIMLWGCFSAMPVEDKCDASDFQIQVFEPKDYPAVKRLFIDGTMEGVAPAFKEALPHPVNMAVLAGIAALTYALPGHLRWLGFVVATAWIIAVYWCCHMFYAFYVNDKLASEMKDIEKHFLSSPGDCYWVAEHKKLKVIGGMVAVKSCAGASKKEMGDEDTAESCEMFRMIVDRQYRRRGLGVRLTQTVLDFAQKHEYKKCVLETTKAQKAAQKLYLKVRFQLIKTYTPDINIFISVLTGVKELYFEKQL
;
A
#
# COMPACT_ATOMS: atom_id res chain seq x y z
N MET A 1 -27.94 -14.81 17.29
CA MET A 1 -27.91 -14.33 15.88
C MET A 1 -28.44 -12.90 15.85
N ARG A 2 -27.58 -11.88 15.65
CA ARG A 2 -28.04 -10.49 15.53
C ARG A 2 -28.50 -10.23 14.09
N LYS A 3 -29.69 -9.68 13.91
CA LYS A 3 -30.32 -9.35 12.62
C LYS A 3 -29.43 -8.32 11.89
N LYS A 4 -29.10 -8.60 10.63
CA LYS A 4 -28.46 -7.62 9.72
C LYS A 4 -29.51 -6.56 9.40
N ILE A 5 -29.34 -5.35 9.92
CA ILE A 5 -30.22 -4.22 9.60
C ILE A 5 -29.56 -3.47 8.44
N LEU A 6 -30.19 -3.52 7.27
CA LEU A 6 -29.84 -2.69 6.13
C LEU A 6 -30.71 -1.44 6.21
N TRP A 7 -30.09 -0.27 6.29
CA TRP A 7 -30.80 1.00 6.12
C TRP A 7 -30.55 1.49 4.69
N SER A 8 -31.62 1.83 4.00
CA SER A 8 -31.56 2.56 2.74
C SER A 8 -32.11 3.95 3.01
N ASP A 9 -31.31 4.99 2.78
CA ASP A 9 -31.83 6.35 2.69
C ASP A 9 -32.05 6.71 1.22
N GLU A 10 -33.16 7.38 0.95
CA GLU A 10 -33.57 7.80 -0.39
C GLU A 10 -33.42 9.32 -0.44
N THR A 11 -32.60 9.82 -1.36
CA THR A 11 -32.45 11.26 -1.59
C THR A 11 -32.81 11.59 -3.04
N LYS A 12 -33.83 12.43 -3.21
CA LYS A 12 -34.24 12.96 -4.51
C LYS A 12 -33.56 14.31 -4.76
N ILE A 13 -32.75 14.39 -5.81
CA ILE A 13 -32.10 15.63 -6.25
C ILE A 13 -32.83 16.13 -7.50
N GLU A 14 -33.49 17.29 -7.41
CA GLU A 14 -34.14 17.95 -8.56
C GLU A 14 -33.05 18.66 -9.40
N LEU A 15 -32.92 18.30 -10.68
CA LEU A 15 -31.95 18.87 -11.63
C LEU A 15 -32.44 20.18 -12.27
N PHE A 16 -33.76 20.37 -12.38
CA PHE A 16 -34.37 21.52 -13.06
C PHE A 16 -35.50 22.13 -12.24
N GLY A 17 -35.25 23.35 -11.72
CA GLY A 17 -36.23 24.15 -10.99
C GLY A 17 -36.46 23.67 -9.55
N VAL A 18 -36.72 24.61 -8.65
CA VAL A 18 -37.12 24.29 -7.27
C VAL A 18 -38.61 23.96 -7.28
N ASN A 19 -38.95 22.76 -6.81
CA ASN A 19 -40.33 22.26 -6.71
C ASN A 19 -41.06 22.95 -5.53
N ALA A 20 -41.28 24.26 -5.64
CA ALA A 20 -41.94 25.10 -4.65
C ALA A 20 -43.13 25.82 -5.29
N ARG A 21 -44.20 26.06 -4.50
CA ARG A 21 -45.34 26.86 -4.95
C ARG A 21 -44.86 28.28 -5.25
N ARG A 22 -45.08 28.72 -6.49
CA ARG A 22 -44.82 30.10 -6.92
C ARG A 22 -46.15 30.80 -7.21
N HIS A 23 -46.30 32.00 -6.67
CA HIS A 23 -47.45 32.85 -6.92
C HIS A 23 -47.09 33.90 -7.98
N VAL A 24 -48.02 34.18 -8.89
CA VAL A 24 -47.89 35.22 -9.92
C VAL A 24 -49.12 36.10 -9.90
N TRP A 25 -48.93 37.41 -9.87
CA TRP A 25 -49.99 38.39 -10.01
C TRP A 25 -50.34 38.56 -11.49
N ARG A 26 -51.62 38.40 -11.84
CA ARG A 26 -52.10 38.47 -13.23
C ARG A 26 -53.45 39.17 -13.34
N LYS A 27 -53.73 39.75 -14.51
CA LYS A 27 -55.05 40.34 -14.82
C LYS A 27 -56.07 39.21 -15.07
N PRO A 28 -57.38 39.44 -14.85
CA PRO A 28 -58.42 38.47 -15.19
C PRO A 28 -58.34 38.06 -16.67
N GLY A 29 -58.43 36.77 -16.96
CA GLY A 29 -58.38 36.22 -18.33
C GLY A 29 -56.98 35.95 -18.89
N THR A 30 -55.89 36.49 -18.33
CA THR A 30 -54.53 36.30 -18.88
C THR A 30 -53.83 35.05 -18.35
N ALA A 31 -54.58 34.02 -17.99
CA ALA A 31 -54.08 32.83 -17.30
C ALA A 31 -53.08 32.01 -18.12
N HIS A 32 -53.32 31.95 -19.43
CA HIS A 32 -52.60 31.07 -20.36
C HIS A 32 -51.38 31.74 -21.02
N HIS A 33 -51.13 33.02 -20.75
CA HIS A 33 -49.97 33.73 -21.29
C HIS A 33 -48.68 33.09 -20.79
N GLN A 34 -47.69 32.93 -21.67
CA GLN A 34 -46.41 32.31 -21.36
C GLN A 34 -45.68 32.97 -20.17
N ALA A 35 -45.85 34.28 -19.99
CA ALA A 35 -45.30 35.02 -18.84
C ALA A 35 -45.94 34.63 -17.48
N ASN A 36 -47.12 34.02 -17.51
CA ASN A 36 -47.90 33.61 -16.33
C ASN A 36 -47.94 32.09 -16.15
N THR A 37 -47.23 31.32 -16.98
CA THR A 37 -47.14 29.86 -16.90
C THR A 37 -45.71 29.43 -16.56
N ILE A 38 -45.57 28.33 -15.83
CA ILE A 38 -44.27 27.72 -15.55
C ILE A 38 -44.14 26.51 -16.47
N PRO A 39 -43.11 26.47 -17.35
CA PRO A 39 -42.91 25.32 -18.22
C PRO A 39 -42.58 24.09 -17.38
N THR A 40 -43.30 22.99 -17.61
CA THR A 40 -43.04 21.69 -16.98
C THR A 40 -42.32 20.77 -17.96
N VAL A 41 -41.31 20.05 -17.48
CA VAL A 41 -40.64 19.02 -18.28
C VAL A 41 -41.54 17.79 -18.30
N LYS A 42 -42.10 17.44 -19.46
CA LYS A 42 -42.84 16.19 -19.61
C LYS A 42 -41.84 15.04 -19.59
N HIS A 43 -42.07 14.03 -18.73
CA HIS A 43 -41.34 12.75 -18.61
C HIS A 43 -40.26 12.60 -17.53
N GLY A 44 -40.52 12.97 -16.27
CA GLY A 44 -39.79 12.45 -15.10
C GLY A 44 -38.29 12.76 -15.01
N GLY A 45 -37.70 13.42 -16.01
CA GLY A 45 -36.28 13.76 -16.12
C GLY A 45 -35.88 15.03 -15.37
N SER A 46 -36.75 15.57 -14.50
CA SER A 46 -36.45 16.75 -13.69
C SER A 46 -35.72 16.41 -12.38
N SER A 47 -35.55 15.12 -12.04
CA SER A 47 -34.90 14.69 -10.81
C SER A 47 -34.15 13.37 -10.96
N ILE A 48 -33.06 13.22 -10.21
CA ILE A 48 -32.35 11.96 -9.99
C ILE A 48 -32.69 11.44 -8.59
N MET A 49 -33.04 10.16 -8.49
CA MET A 49 -33.06 9.45 -7.22
C MET A 49 -31.70 8.82 -6.93
N LEU A 50 -31.13 9.14 -5.78
CA LEU A 50 -29.96 8.47 -5.23
C LEU A 50 -30.41 7.56 -4.08
N TRP A 51 -29.97 6.31 -4.15
CA TRP A 51 -30.20 5.30 -3.14
C TRP A 51 -28.87 5.08 -2.39
N GLY A 52 -28.80 5.53 -1.15
CA GLY A 52 -27.69 5.24 -0.26
C GLY A 52 -27.98 3.96 0.52
N CYS A 53 -27.13 2.95 0.40
CA CYS A 53 -27.24 1.73 1.19
C CYS A 53 -26.18 1.73 2.29
N PHE A 54 -26.61 1.84 3.54
CA PHE A 54 -25.74 1.65 4.70
C PHE A 54 -25.92 0.23 5.24
N SER A 55 -24.91 -0.62 4.99
CA SER A 55 -24.84 -1.93 5.60
C SER A 55 -24.22 -1.79 6.99
N ALA A 56 -25.00 -2.11 8.04
CA ALA A 56 -24.42 -2.44 9.34
C ALA A 56 -23.78 -3.84 9.24
N MET A 57 -22.63 -3.94 8.57
CA MET A 57 -21.65 -4.91 9.04
C MET A 57 -21.34 -4.50 10.48
N PRO A 58 -21.21 -5.45 11.42
CA PRO A 58 -20.54 -5.15 12.67
C PRO A 58 -19.26 -4.44 12.25
N VAL A 59 -19.08 -3.19 12.69
CA VAL A 59 -17.74 -2.60 12.73
C VAL A 59 -16.93 -3.67 13.43
N GLU A 60 -16.08 -4.39 12.69
CA GLU A 60 -15.24 -5.44 13.25
C GLU A 60 -14.69 -4.86 14.54
N ASP A 61 -15.01 -5.50 15.67
CA ASP A 61 -14.47 -5.14 16.99
C ASP A 61 -13.06 -4.65 16.76
N LYS A 62 -12.75 -3.40 17.12
CA LYS A 62 -11.44 -2.78 16.86
C LYS A 62 -10.36 -3.78 17.28
N CYS A 63 -9.88 -4.59 16.34
CA CYS A 63 -8.91 -5.64 16.60
C CYS A 63 -7.67 -4.92 17.09
N ASP A 64 -7.39 -5.02 18.37
CA ASP A 64 -6.22 -4.39 18.94
C ASP A 64 -5.03 -5.33 18.73
N ALA A 65 -3.82 -4.82 18.90
CA ALA A 65 -2.64 -5.66 18.81
C ALA A 65 -2.77 -6.87 19.75
N SER A 66 -3.38 -6.74 20.93
CA SER A 66 -3.58 -7.81 21.93
C SER A 66 -4.40 -9.02 21.46
N ASP A 67 -5.21 -8.86 20.42
CA ASP A 67 -6.01 -9.94 19.83
C ASP A 67 -5.16 -10.90 18.98
N PHE A 68 -3.93 -10.50 18.68
CA PHE A 68 -2.95 -11.32 17.98
C PHE A 68 -2.03 -12.05 18.96
N GLN A 69 -1.90 -13.36 18.72
CA GLN A 69 -0.88 -14.21 19.31
C GLN A 69 0.28 -14.28 18.32
N ILE A 70 1.47 -13.87 18.77
CA ILE A 70 2.70 -14.00 17.99
C ILE A 70 3.26 -15.38 18.33
N GLN A 71 3.48 -16.20 17.30
CA GLN A 71 4.02 -17.55 17.43
C GLN A 71 5.09 -17.78 16.37
N VAL A 72 5.92 -18.80 16.59
CA VAL A 72 6.88 -19.25 15.57
C VAL A 72 6.10 -19.89 14.42
N PHE A 73 6.59 -19.72 13.20
CA PHE A 73 6.00 -20.30 12.00
C PHE A 73 5.83 -21.81 12.10
N GLU A 74 4.68 -22.30 11.63
CA GLU A 74 4.43 -23.70 11.39
C GLU A 74 4.08 -23.95 9.91
N PRO A 75 4.37 -25.13 9.34
CA PRO A 75 4.05 -25.45 7.94
C PRO A 75 2.57 -25.27 7.57
N LYS A 76 1.65 -25.41 8.53
CA LYS A 76 0.21 -25.18 8.35
C LYS A 76 -0.11 -23.74 7.95
N ASP A 77 0.72 -22.78 8.36
CA ASP A 77 0.53 -21.35 8.17
C ASP A 77 1.03 -20.88 6.79
N TYR A 78 1.79 -21.73 6.09
CA TYR A 78 2.39 -21.45 4.79
C TYR A 78 1.47 -20.79 3.76
N PRO A 79 0.25 -21.29 3.46
CA PRO A 79 -0.60 -20.69 2.43
C PRO A 79 -1.05 -19.26 2.80
N ALA A 80 -1.26 -18.99 4.09
CA ALA A 80 -1.67 -17.68 4.56
C ALA A 80 -0.47 -16.71 4.60
N VAL A 81 0.70 -17.18 5.06
CA VAL A 81 1.96 -16.42 5.02
C VAL A 81 2.35 -16.06 3.59
N LYS A 82 2.24 -17.00 2.64
CA LYS A 82 2.51 -16.77 1.22
C LYS A 82 1.62 -15.69 0.64
N ARG A 83 0.31 -15.72 0.92
CA ARG A 83 -0.63 -14.68 0.48
C ARG A 83 -0.28 -13.33 1.08
N LEU A 84 -0.05 -13.28 2.39
CA LEU A 84 0.35 -12.05 3.08
C LEU A 84 1.65 -11.46 2.52
N PHE A 85 2.63 -12.30 2.18
CA PHE A 85 3.87 -11.89 1.53
C PHE A 85 3.62 -11.26 0.16
N ILE A 86 2.84 -11.92 -0.70
CA ILE A 86 2.51 -11.43 -2.04
C ILE A 86 1.77 -10.11 -1.92
N ASP A 87 0.65 -10.09 -1.20
CA ASP A 87 -0.22 -8.91 -1.11
C ASP A 87 0.53 -7.73 -0.46
N GLY A 88 1.23 -7.99 0.65
CA GLY A 88 1.99 -6.97 1.36
C GLY A 88 3.14 -6.37 0.54
N THR A 89 3.77 -7.17 -0.32
CA THR A 89 4.84 -6.69 -1.21
C THR A 89 4.28 -5.93 -2.41
N MET A 90 3.20 -6.43 -3.02
CA MET A 90 2.54 -5.81 -4.17
C MET A 90 1.89 -4.47 -3.82
N GLU A 91 1.52 -4.24 -2.56
CA GLU A 91 1.09 -2.92 -2.08
C GLU A 91 2.17 -1.83 -2.24
N GLY A 92 3.44 -2.21 -2.37
CA GLY A 92 4.56 -1.31 -2.65
C GLY A 92 4.53 -0.68 -4.05
N VAL A 93 3.77 -1.23 -5.00
CA VAL A 93 3.71 -0.76 -6.40
C VAL A 93 3.16 0.67 -6.48
N ALA A 94 2.03 0.94 -5.81
CA ALA A 94 1.40 2.27 -5.85
C ALA A 94 2.27 3.39 -5.27
N PRO A 95 2.88 3.28 -4.07
CA PRO A 95 3.79 4.31 -3.56
C PRO A 95 5.07 4.42 -4.39
N ALA A 96 5.60 3.31 -4.92
CA ALA A 96 6.75 3.37 -5.83
C ALA A 96 6.43 4.15 -7.10
N PHE A 97 5.28 3.89 -7.73
CA PHE A 97 4.82 4.64 -8.90
C PHE A 97 4.65 6.14 -8.61
N LYS A 98 4.09 6.49 -7.44
CA LYS A 98 3.94 7.90 -7.02
C LYS A 98 5.28 8.62 -6.83
N GLU A 99 6.32 7.92 -6.41
CA GLU A 99 7.68 8.46 -6.30
C GLU A 99 8.42 8.45 -7.65
N ALA A 100 8.12 7.47 -8.52
CA ALA A 100 8.72 7.35 -9.85
C ALA A 100 8.22 8.43 -10.82
N LEU A 101 6.92 8.78 -10.79
CA LEU A 101 6.34 9.74 -11.73
C LEU A 101 7.03 11.12 -11.73
N PRO A 102 7.34 11.76 -10.57
CA PRO A 102 8.08 13.03 -10.54
C PRO A 102 9.60 12.88 -10.71
N HIS A 103 10.12 11.68 -10.99
CA HIS A 103 11.55 11.47 -11.24
C HIS A 103 12.00 12.32 -12.44
N PRO A 104 13.20 12.95 -12.42
CA PRO A 104 13.63 13.91 -13.45
C PRO A 104 13.59 13.32 -14.87
N VAL A 105 13.88 12.02 -15.02
CA VAL A 105 13.80 11.33 -16.32
C VAL A 105 12.35 11.26 -16.82
N ASN A 106 11.40 10.86 -15.98
CA ASN A 106 10.00 10.77 -16.37
C ASN A 106 9.40 12.15 -16.63
N MET A 107 9.78 13.15 -15.84
CA MET A 107 9.38 14.55 -16.06
C MET A 107 9.95 15.11 -17.37
N ALA A 108 11.22 14.80 -17.71
CA ALA A 108 11.82 15.21 -18.97
C ALA A 108 11.12 14.56 -20.17
N VAL A 109 10.77 13.26 -20.08
CA VAL A 109 10.01 12.57 -21.13
C VAL A 109 8.62 13.18 -21.30
N LEU A 110 7.89 13.43 -20.20
CA LEU A 110 6.56 14.06 -20.26
C LEU A 110 6.63 15.49 -20.82
N ALA A 111 7.65 16.27 -20.44
CA ALA A 111 7.88 17.61 -20.99
C ALA A 111 8.22 17.56 -22.50
N GLY A 112 9.02 16.58 -22.92
CA GLY A 112 9.31 16.32 -24.33
C GLY A 112 8.06 15.96 -25.13
N ILE A 113 7.22 15.06 -24.61
CA ILE A 113 5.93 14.71 -25.22
C ILE A 113 5.04 15.96 -25.34
N ALA A 114 4.97 16.79 -24.31
CA ALA A 114 4.19 18.02 -24.33
C ALA A 114 4.69 19.04 -25.37
N ALA A 115 6.01 19.25 -25.45
CA ALA A 115 6.63 20.15 -26.42
C ALA A 115 6.38 19.69 -27.87
N LEU A 116 6.53 18.39 -28.14
CA LEU A 116 6.22 17.80 -29.45
C LEU A 116 4.74 17.93 -29.79
N THR A 117 3.86 17.71 -28.82
CA THR A 117 2.40 17.85 -29.00
C THR A 117 2.00 19.28 -29.35
N TYR A 118 2.66 20.28 -28.75
CA TYR A 118 2.38 21.69 -29.04
C TYR A 118 2.74 22.08 -30.48
N ALA A 119 3.81 21.51 -31.03
CA ALA A 119 4.25 21.75 -32.41
C ALA A 119 3.34 21.10 -33.47
N LEU A 120 2.48 20.14 -33.09
CA LEU A 120 1.59 19.46 -34.03
C LEU A 120 0.37 20.32 -34.43
N PRO A 121 -0.16 20.12 -35.66
CA PRO A 121 -1.44 20.71 -36.08
C PRO A 121 -2.57 20.38 -35.09
N GLY A 122 -3.52 21.30 -34.91
CA GLY A 122 -4.56 21.20 -33.89
C GLY A 122 -5.33 19.86 -33.87
N HIS A 123 -5.62 19.31 -35.05
CA HIS A 123 -6.33 18.04 -35.20
C HIS A 123 -5.51 16.79 -34.83
N LEU A 124 -4.18 16.88 -34.70
CA LEU A 124 -3.29 15.78 -34.29
C LEU A 124 -2.90 15.82 -32.81
N ARG A 125 -3.23 16.88 -32.08
CA ARG A 125 -2.79 17.05 -30.68
C ARG A 125 -3.30 15.95 -29.74
N TRP A 126 -4.40 15.28 -30.07
CA TRP A 126 -4.92 14.15 -29.28
C TRP A 126 -3.92 12.98 -29.19
N LEU A 127 -3.07 12.79 -30.21
CA LEU A 127 -2.01 11.77 -30.20
C LEU A 127 -1.03 12.00 -29.05
N GLY A 128 -0.75 13.26 -28.71
CA GLY A 128 0.09 13.62 -27.57
C GLY A 128 -0.45 13.11 -26.24
N PHE A 129 -1.76 13.25 -26.02
CA PHE A 129 -2.41 12.72 -24.82
C PHE A 129 -2.38 11.19 -24.76
N VAL A 130 -2.53 10.52 -25.91
CA VAL A 130 -2.41 9.06 -26.00
C VAL A 130 -1.00 8.60 -25.65
N VAL A 131 0.03 9.26 -26.21
CA VAL A 131 1.44 8.94 -25.93
C VAL A 131 1.79 9.21 -24.46
N ALA A 132 1.35 10.34 -23.90
CA ALA A 132 1.54 10.64 -22.48
C ALA A 132 0.87 9.61 -21.56
N THR A 133 -0.37 9.21 -21.88
CA THR A 133 -1.09 8.18 -21.13
C THR A 133 -0.40 6.82 -21.24
N ALA A 134 0.04 6.45 -22.44
CA ALA A 134 0.79 5.21 -22.68
C ALA A 134 2.11 5.20 -21.90
N TRP A 135 2.82 6.32 -21.81
CA TRP A 135 4.04 6.44 -21.01
C TRP A 135 3.76 6.26 -19.51
N ILE A 136 2.71 6.90 -18.98
CA ILE A 136 2.31 6.75 -17.57
C ILE A 136 1.96 5.29 -17.26
N ILE A 137 1.22 4.63 -18.15
CA ILE A 137 0.89 3.20 -18.03
C ILE A 137 2.17 2.35 -18.09
N ALA A 138 3.11 2.67 -18.98
CA ALA A 138 4.38 1.96 -19.07
C ALA A 138 5.20 2.09 -17.79
N VAL A 139 5.29 3.28 -17.19
CA VAL A 139 5.98 3.50 -15.90
C VAL A 139 5.31 2.69 -14.79
N TYR A 140 3.97 2.66 -14.75
CA TYR A 140 3.24 1.82 -13.80
C TYR A 140 3.50 0.32 -14.02
N TRP A 141 3.50 -0.13 -15.28
CA TRP A 141 3.79 -1.52 -15.64
C TRP A 141 5.22 -1.91 -15.25
N CYS A 142 6.20 -1.04 -15.48
CA CYS A 142 7.58 -1.24 -15.03
C CYS A 142 7.68 -1.38 -13.51
N CYS A 143 6.96 -0.54 -12.75
CA CYS A 143 6.89 -0.68 -11.30
C CYS A 143 6.27 -2.03 -10.91
N HIS A 144 5.15 -2.40 -11.52
CA HIS A 144 4.48 -3.67 -11.25
C HIS A 144 5.36 -4.88 -11.56
N MET A 145 6.03 -4.88 -12.71
CA MET A 145 6.95 -5.93 -13.13
C MET A 145 8.14 -6.09 -12.19
N PHE A 146 8.69 -4.99 -11.67
CA PHE A 146 9.78 -5.03 -10.70
C PHE A 146 9.36 -5.76 -9.41
N TYR A 147 8.21 -5.38 -8.83
CA TYR A 147 7.70 -6.05 -7.63
C TYR A 147 7.27 -7.50 -7.91
N ALA A 148 6.65 -7.77 -9.06
CA ALA A 148 6.26 -9.13 -9.44
C ALA A 148 7.48 -10.05 -9.61
N PHE A 149 8.55 -9.56 -10.25
CA PHE A 149 9.81 -10.28 -10.36
C PHE A 149 10.42 -10.54 -8.98
N TYR A 150 10.48 -9.52 -8.12
CA TYR A 150 10.98 -9.65 -6.75
C TYR A 150 10.19 -10.70 -5.96
N VAL A 151 8.85 -10.65 -6.01
CA VAL A 151 7.99 -11.63 -5.34
C VAL A 151 8.26 -13.03 -5.86
N ASN A 152 8.35 -13.23 -7.17
CA ASN A 152 8.60 -14.55 -7.77
C ASN A 152 9.98 -15.11 -7.39
N ASP A 153 11.03 -14.29 -7.45
CA ASP A 153 12.38 -14.68 -7.04
C ASP A 153 12.42 -15.10 -5.55
N LYS A 154 11.83 -14.28 -4.68
CA LYS A 154 11.78 -14.58 -3.23
C LYS A 154 10.88 -15.74 -2.88
N LEU A 155 9.83 -15.99 -3.67
CA LEU A 155 8.99 -17.17 -3.51
C LEU A 155 9.72 -18.46 -3.94
N ALA A 156 10.53 -18.39 -5.00
CA ALA A 156 11.25 -19.53 -5.53
C ALA A 156 12.49 -19.91 -4.69
N SER A 157 13.17 -18.92 -4.12
CA SER A 157 14.36 -19.10 -3.29
C SER A 157 14.00 -19.34 -1.82
N GLU A 158 13.60 -18.28 -1.12
CA GLU A 158 13.51 -18.25 0.34
C GLU A 158 12.18 -18.78 0.89
N MET A 159 11.05 -18.55 0.22
CA MET A 159 9.73 -19.01 0.69
C MET A 159 9.37 -20.41 0.19
N LYS A 160 10.21 -21.08 -0.61
CA LYS A 160 9.91 -22.46 -1.02
C LYS A 160 10.07 -23.43 0.15
N ASP A 161 11.04 -23.16 1.02
CA ASP A 161 11.35 -23.97 2.20
C ASP A 161 11.74 -23.03 3.36
N ILE A 162 10.70 -22.54 4.07
CA ILE A 162 10.85 -21.56 5.16
C ILE A 162 11.62 -22.18 6.33
N GLU A 163 11.39 -23.45 6.64
CA GLU A 163 12.05 -24.12 7.76
C GLU A 163 13.56 -24.21 7.52
N LYS A 164 13.95 -24.61 6.31
CA LYS A 164 15.37 -24.67 5.95
C LYS A 164 16.02 -23.30 5.89
N HIS A 165 15.33 -22.25 5.43
CA HIS A 165 15.95 -20.93 5.26
C HIS A 165 15.94 -20.05 6.52
N PHE A 166 14.96 -20.22 7.40
CA PHE A 166 14.72 -19.31 8.54
C PHE A 166 14.62 -20.00 9.90
N LEU A 167 14.69 -21.33 9.96
CA LEU A 167 14.65 -22.09 11.22
C LEU A 167 15.82 -23.09 11.34
N SER A 168 16.81 -23.02 10.44
CA SER A 168 17.96 -23.95 10.48
C SER A 168 19.00 -23.62 11.54
N SER A 169 19.21 -22.34 11.83
CA SER A 169 20.19 -21.90 12.82
C SER A 169 19.49 -21.47 14.12
N PRO A 170 20.10 -21.66 15.30
CA PRO A 170 19.52 -21.23 16.57
C PRO A 170 19.37 -19.70 16.69
N GLY A 171 20.03 -18.93 15.81
CA GLY A 171 19.90 -17.47 15.70
C GLY A 171 18.89 -16.99 14.65
N ASP A 172 18.27 -17.92 13.91
CA ASP A 172 17.29 -17.61 12.88
C ASP A 172 15.89 -17.89 13.43
N CYS A 173 14.94 -17.02 13.14
CA CYS A 173 13.56 -17.25 13.54
C CYS A 173 12.57 -16.58 12.60
N TYR A 174 11.38 -17.18 12.49
CA TYR A 174 10.28 -16.65 11.71
C TYR A 174 9.02 -16.62 12.57
N TRP A 175 8.47 -15.43 12.79
CA TRP A 175 7.24 -15.24 13.55
C TRP A 175 6.07 -14.87 12.67
N VAL A 176 4.91 -15.34 13.11
CA VAL A 176 3.61 -15.12 12.52
C VAL A 176 2.68 -14.59 13.60
N ALA A 177 1.93 -13.53 13.30
CA ALA A 177 0.89 -13.00 14.17
C ALA A 177 -0.48 -13.55 13.75
N GLU A 178 -0.99 -14.52 14.51
CA GLU A 178 -2.28 -15.15 14.29
C GLU A 178 -3.37 -14.49 15.15
N HIS A 179 -4.51 -14.17 14.56
CA HIS A 179 -5.65 -13.63 15.28
C HIS A 179 -6.36 -14.73 16.09
N LYS A 180 -6.44 -14.58 17.42
CA LYS A 180 -6.95 -15.60 18.35
C LYS A 180 -8.32 -16.17 17.99
N LYS A 181 -9.24 -15.30 17.53
CA LYS A 181 -10.63 -15.68 17.22
C LYS A 181 -10.86 -16.08 15.77
N LEU A 182 -10.12 -15.46 14.85
CA LEU A 182 -10.39 -15.57 13.41
C LEU A 182 -9.47 -16.58 12.73
N LYS A 183 -8.38 -17.00 13.40
CA LYS A 183 -7.41 -17.94 12.86
C LYS A 183 -6.83 -17.45 11.52
N VAL A 184 -6.67 -16.13 11.40
CA VAL A 184 -6.11 -15.43 10.24
C VAL A 184 -4.78 -14.82 10.64
N ILE A 185 -3.82 -14.88 9.72
CA ILE A 185 -2.50 -14.27 9.90
C ILE A 185 -2.59 -12.79 9.56
N GLY A 186 -2.34 -11.93 10.55
CA GLY A 186 -2.36 -10.47 10.38
C GLY A 186 -0.99 -9.84 10.24
N GLY A 187 0.09 -10.60 10.44
CA GLY A 187 1.44 -10.10 10.29
C GLY A 187 2.48 -11.21 10.32
N MET A 188 3.68 -10.90 9.86
CA MET A 188 4.83 -11.80 9.87
C MET A 188 6.13 -11.00 9.95
N VAL A 189 7.18 -11.62 10.48
CA VAL A 189 8.54 -11.05 10.55
C VAL A 189 9.57 -12.18 10.61
N ALA A 190 10.69 -12.00 9.92
CA ALA A 190 11.81 -12.92 9.95
C ALA A 190 13.04 -12.24 10.56
N VAL A 191 13.85 -13.03 11.25
CA VAL A 191 15.17 -12.66 11.76
C VAL A 191 16.16 -13.70 11.29
N LYS A 192 17.33 -13.23 10.87
CA LYS A 192 18.45 -14.08 10.49
C LYS A 192 19.73 -13.56 11.13
N SER A 193 20.55 -14.48 11.60
CA SER A 193 21.89 -14.16 12.07
C SER A 193 22.76 -13.72 10.90
N CYS A 194 23.47 -12.60 11.03
CA CYS A 194 24.46 -12.18 10.03
C CYS A 194 25.75 -13.02 10.06
N ALA A 195 25.88 -13.93 11.04
CA ALA A 195 26.96 -14.91 11.12
C ALA A 195 26.88 -15.89 9.93
N GLY A 196 27.66 -15.61 8.87
CA GLY A 196 27.77 -16.49 7.69
C GLY A 196 27.12 -15.98 6.40
N ALA A 197 26.55 -14.77 6.39
CA ALA A 197 26.11 -14.14 5.14
C ALA A 197 27.34 -13.67 4.34
N SER A 198 27.69 -14.40 3.29
CA SER A 198 28.74 -14.03 2.35
C SER A 198 28.44 -12.68 1.70
N LYS A 199 29.15 -11.63 2.18
CA LYS A 199 29.46 -10.34 1.56
C LYS A 199 28.44 -9.79 0.53
N LYS A 200 27.80 -8.69 0.92
CA LYS A 200 27.87 -7.46 0.11
C LYS A 200 28.48 -6.35 0.97
N GLU A 201 29.77 -6.14 0.71
CA GLU A 201 30.62 -5.00 1.09
C GLU A 201 30.20 -4.15 2.30
N MET A 202 30.60 -4.60 3.49
CA MET A 202 31.10 -3.70 4.51
C MET A 202 32.21 -4.41 5.27
N GLY A 203 33.45 -3.91 5.16
CA GLY A 203 34.61 -4.42 5.89
C GLY A 203 34.56 -4.02 7.36
N ASP A 204 33.62 -4.59 8.11
CA ASP A 204 33.48 -4.34 9.53
C ASP A 204 33.41 -5.68 10.29
N GLU A 205 34.43 -5.95 11.10
CA GLU A 205 34.58 -7.20 11.89
C GLU A 205 33.42 -7.40 12.89
N ASP A 206 32.66 -6.33 13.20
CA ASP A 206 31.47 -6.33 14.08
C ASP A 206 30.19 -6.92 13.46
N THR A 207 30.24 -7.45 12.23
CA THR A 207 29.04 -8.00 11.56
C THR A 207 28.64 -9.38 12.09
N ALA A 208 29.57 -10.10 12.74
CA ALA A 208 29.34 -11.46 13.25
C ALA A 208 28.32 -11.56 14.40
N GLU A 209 28.12 -10.48 15.15
CA GLU A 209 27.23 -10.43 16.33
C GLU A 209 25.98 -9.58 16.08
N SER A 210 25.57 -9.49 14.81
CA SER A 210 24.39 -8.73 14.39
C SER A 210 23.27 -9.63 13.89
N CYS A 211 22.03 -9.20 14.12
CA CYS A 211 20.84 -9.84 13.57
C CYS A 211 20.17 -8.94 12.55
N GLU A 212 19.77 -9.51 11.43
CA GLU A 212 19.01 -8.82 10.39
C GLU A 212 17.52 -9.14 10.56
N MET A 213 16.70 -8.10 10.72
CA MET A 213 15.24 -8.20 10.68
C MET A 213 14.75 -7.83 9.29
N PHE A 214 14.01 -8.73 8.65
CA PHE A 214 13.53 -8.52 7.28
C PHE A 214 12.16 -9.17 7.08
N ARG A 215 11.52 -8.83 5.96
CA ARG A 215 10.18 -9.32 5.56
C ARG A 215 9.07 -9.02 6.58
N MET A 216 9.24 -7.96 7.38
CA MET A 216 8.18 -7.53 8.29
C MET A 216 6.99 -6.99 7.47
N ILE A 217 5.89 -7.71 7.47
CA ILE A 217 4.66 -7.34 6.78
C ILE A 217 3.51 -7.45 7.77
N VAL A 218 2.66 -6.43 7.79
CA VAL A 218 1.40 -6.42 8.54
C VAL A 218 0.28 -6.20 7.54
N ASP A 219 -0.78 -6.98 7.64
CA ASP A 219 -1.96 -6.84 6.78
C ASP A 219 -2.54 -5.44 6.92
N ARG A 220 -2.95 -4.83 5.79
CA ARG A 220 -3.50 -3.49 5.73
C ARG A 220 -4.65 -3.27 6.73
N GLN A 221 -5.47 -4.28 7.00
CA GLN A 221 -6.61 -4.21 7.92
C GLN A 221 -6.17 -4.01 9.38
N TYR A 222 -5.00 -4.54 9.76
CA TYR A 222 -4.49 -4.53 11.14
C TYR A 222 -3.33 -3.54 11.36
N ARG A 223 -2.97 -2.75 10.34
CA ARG A 223 -1.98 -1.67 10.48
C ARG A 223 -2.49 -0.54 11.36
N ARG A 224 -1.54 0.21 11.93
CA ARG A 224 -1.79 1.38 12.81
C ARG A 224 -2.51 1.04 14.13
N ARG A 225 -2.57 -0.25 14.49
CA ARG A 225 -3.15 -0.75 15.74
C ARG A 225 -2.11 -1.26 16.74
N GLY A 226 -0.82 -0.99 16.51
CA GLY A 226 0.27 -1.42 17.40
C GLY A 226 0.87 -2.80 17.08
N LEU A 227 0.28 -3.58 16.17
CA LEU A 227 0.78 -4.92 15.81
C LEU A 227 2.23 -4.90 15.29
N GLY A 228 2.57 -3.95 14.40
CA GLY A 228 3.94 -3.79 13.91
C GLY A 228 4.94 -3.47 15.02
N VAL A 229 4.55 -2.65 16.00
CA VAL A 229 5.41 -2.33 17.17
C VAL A 229 5.64 -3.59 18.01
N ARG A 230 4.59 -4.40 18.25
CA ARG A 230 4.72 -5.66 18.99
C ARG A 230 5.64 -6.64 18.29
N LEU A 231 5.50 -6.81 16.98
CA LEU A 231 6.37 -7.69 16.18
C LEU A 231 7.83 -7.24 16.26
N THR A 232 8.11 -5.94 16.08
CA THR A 232 9.47 -5.42 16.23
C THR A 232 10.00 -5.61 17.65
N GLN A 233 9.17 -5.43 18.69
CA GLN A 233 9.59 -5.67 20.07
C GLN A 233 9.94 -7.14 20.31
N THR A 234 9.14 -8.08 19.81
CA THR A 234 9.45 -9.52 19.89
C THR A 234 10.79 -9.86 19.25
N VAL A 235 11.11 -9.22 18.12
CA VAL A 235 12.43 -9.38 17.47
C VAL A 235 13.55 -8.83 18.33
N LEU A 236 13.38 -7.65 18.93
CA LEU A 236 14.39 -7.05 19.79
C LEU A 236 14.61 -7.86 21.08
N ASP A 237 13.54 -8.36 21.70
CA ASP A 237 13.60 -9.21 22.89
C ASP A 237 14.32 -10.53 22.58
N PHE A 238 14.04 -11.13 21.40
CA PHE A 238 14.77 -12.29 20.91
C PHE A 238 16.25 -11.95 20.69
N ALA A 239 16.53 -10.81 20.08
CA ALA A 239 17.90 -10.42 19.77
C ALA A 239 18.74 -10.23 21.06
N GLN A 240 18.15 -9.61 22.09
CA GLN A 240 18.79 -9.48 23.41
C GLN A 240 19.00 -10.84 24.08
N LYS A 241 18.03 -11.76 23.98
CA LYS A 241 18.15 -13.11 24.55
C LYS A 241 19.27 -13.94 23.91
N HIS A 242 19.54 -13.70 22.63
CA HIS A 242 20.63 -14.35 21.89
C HIS A 242 21.93 -13.54 21.91
N GLU A 243 22.02 -12.52 22.77
CA GLU A 243 23.21 -11.69 23.01
C GLU A 243 23.74 -10.98 21.74
N TYR A 244 22.85 -10.65 20.81
CA TYR A 244 23.22 -9.81 19.66
C TYR A 244 23.50 -8.38 20.12
N LYS A 245 24.56 -7.77 19.57
CA LYS A 245 24.95 -6.38 19.89
C LYS A 245 24.14 -5.36 19.10
N LYS A 246 23.74 -5.70 17.88
CA LYS A 246 23.01 -4.79 16.98
C LYS A 246 21.95 -5.52 16.15
N CYS A 247 20.84 -4.82 15.91
CA CYS A 247 19.76 -5.24 15.02
C CYS A 247 19.73 -4.31 13.80
N VAL A 248 19.77 -4.90 12.61
CA VAL A 248 19.84 -4.18 11.33
C VAL A 248 18.61 -4.51 10.47
N LEU A 249 18.19 -3.58 9.63
CA LEU A 249 17.11 -3.81 8.67
C LEU A 249 17.27 -2.94 7.43
N GLU A 250 16.72 -3.44 6.33
CA GLU A 250 16.65 -2.74 5.05
C GLU A 250 15.20 -2.45 4.68
N THR A 251 14.93 -1.24 4.17
CA THR A 251 13.60 -0.83 3.71
C THR A 251 13.71 0.11 2.53
N THR A 252 12.70 0.11 1.66
CA THR A 252 12.67 1.03 0.52
C THR A 252 12.19 2.42 0.93
N LYS A 253 12.71 3.47 0.30
CA LYS A 253 12.26 4.86 0.49
C LYS A 253 10.75 5.07 0.24
N ALA A 254 10.15 4.27 -0.65
CA ALA A 254 8.72 4.29 -0.93
C ALA A 254 7.87 3.89 0.30
N GLN A 255 8.40 3.08 1.22
CA GLN A 255 7.69 2.55 2.39
C GLN A 255 7.70 3.52 3.58
N LYS A 256 7.09 4.71 3.41
CA LYS A 256 7.05 5.77 4.44
C LYS A 256 6.44 5.32 5.78
N ALA A 257 5.49 4.39 5.74
CA ALA A 257 4.86 3.86 6.95
C ALA A 257 5.84 3.02 7.80
N ALA A 258 6.67 2.20 7.16
CA ALA A 258 7.68 1.38 7.82
C ALA A 258 8.78 2.26 8.43
N GLN A 259 9.27 3.25 7.69
CA GLN A 259 10.26 4.21 8.21
C GLN A 259 9.78 4.91 9.50
N LYS A 260 8.53 5.38 9.52
CA LYS A 260 7.95 6.00 10.73
C LYS A 260 7.86 5.03 11.90
N LEU A 261 7.60 3.75 11.65
CA LEU A 261 7.58 2.72 12.67
C LEU A 261 8.99 2.48 13.24
N TYR A 262 9.99 2.30 12.40
CA TYR A 262 11.38 2.06 12.83
C TYR A 262 11.96 3.24 13.61
N LEU A 263 11.74 4.47 13.12
CA LEU A 263 12.13 5.68 13.84
C LEU A 263 11.44 5.78 15.22
N LYS A 264 10.17 5.37 15.32
CA LYS A 264 9.44 5.33 16.60
C LYS A 264 10.04 4.30 17.56
N VAL A 265 10.52 3.16 17.07
CA VAL A 265 11.16 2.10 17.86
C VAL A 265 12.66 2.39 18.11
N ARG A 266 13.13 3.60 17.78
CA ARG A 266 14.50 4.09 18.01
C ARG A 266 15.58 3.47 17.12
N PHE A 267 15.21 2.98 15.94
CA PHE A 267 16.19 2.70 14.90
C PHE A 267 16.73 4.00 14.31
N GLN A 268 18.00 4.00 13.94
CA GLN A 268 18.69 5.12 13.31
C GLN A 268 18.95 4.79 11.84
N LEU A 269 18.73 5.75 10.95
CA LEU A 269 19.08 5.62 9.54
C LEU A 269 20.58 5.87 9.39
N ILE A 270 21.34 4.87 8.94
CA ILE A 270 22.79 4.98 8.79
C ILE A 270 23.15 5.30 7.35
N LYS A 271 22.59 4.55 6.38
CA LYS A 271 22.97 4.65 4.96
C LYS A 271 21.77 4.58 4.03
N THR A 272 21.93 5.16 2.85
CA THR A 272 20.97 5.10 1.74
C THR A 272 21.72 4.62 0.51
N TYR A 273 21.27 3.53 -0.08
CA TYR A 273 21.90 2.91 -1.24
C TYR A 273 20.96 2.91 -2.43
N THR A 274 21.53 2.91 -3.63
CA THR A 274 20.81 2.55 -4.84
C THR A 274 20.95 1.05 -5.04
N PRO A 275 19.85 0.29 -5.10
CA PRO A 275 19.93 -1.15 -5.28
C PRO A 275 20.59 -1.51 -6.62
N ASP A 276 21.34 -2.61 -6.62
CA ASP A 276 21.93 -3.23 -7.83
C ASP A 276 20.83 -3.87 -8.69
N ILE A 277 19.98 -3.04 -9.27
CA ILE A 277 18.96 -3.44 -10.23
C ILE A 277 19.48 -3.05 -11.61
N ASN A 278 18.98 -3.72 -12.65
CA ASN A 278 19.11 -3.28 -14.04
C ASN A 278 19.00 -1.74 -14.11
N ILE A 279 20.05 -1.12 -14.66
CA ILE A 279 20.25 0.33 -14.67
C ILE A 279 19.01 1.06 -15.23
N PHE A 280 18.31 0.45 -16.19
CA PHE A 280 17.10 1.00 -16.79
C PHE A 280 15.94 1.10 -15.78
N ILE A 281 15.72 0.04 -15.00
CA ILE A 281 14.66 0.01 -13.97
C ILE A 281 15.03 0.94 -12.82
N SER A 282 16.31 0.97 -12.41
CA SER A 282 16.80 1.89 -11.39
C SER A 282 16.60 3.36 -11.79
N VAL A 283 16.95 3.71 -13.03
CA VAL A 283 16.80 5.07 -13.57
C VAL A 283 15.33 5.48 -13.75
N LEU A 284 14.44 4.55 -14.12
CA LEU A 284 13.01 4.84 -14.31
C LEU A 284 12.22 4.90 -13.00
N THR A 285 12.55 4.03 -12.06
CA THR A 285 11.78 3.89 -10.80
C THR A 285 12.36 4.73 -9.66
N GLY A 286 13.65 5.11 -9.73
CA GLY A 286 14.31 5.94 -8.72
C GLY A 286 14.33 5.30 -7.33
N VAL A 287 14.20 3.97 -7.25
CA VAL A 287 14.12 3.22 -6.00
C VAL A 287 15.42 3.39 -5.22
N LYS A 288 15.30 3.75 -3.94
CA LYS A 288 16.41 3.84 -3.00
C LYS A 288 16.13 2.94 -1.81
N GLU A 289 17.13 2.22 -1.37
CA GLU A 289 17.11 1.40 -0.16
C GLU A 289 17.72 2.19 1.00
N LEU A 290 17.13 2.00 2.18
CA LEU A 290 17.47 2.66 3.41
C LEU A 290 17.90 1.59 4.40
N TYR A 291 19.08 1.78 4.98
CA TYR A 291 19.66 0.88 5.96
C TYR A 291 19.54 1.49 7.35
N PHE A 292 18.82 0.79 8.21
CA PHE A 292 18.57 1.18 9.59
C PHE A 292 19.28 0.24 10.56
N GLU A 293 19.75 0.82 11.66
CA GLU A 293 20.47 0.10 12.70
C GLU A 293 19.96 0.51 14.08
N LYS A 294 19.94 -0.45 15.00
CA LYS A 294 19.68 -0.22 16.42
C LYS A 294 20.63 -1.05 17.26
N GLN A 295 21.34 -0.40 18.16
CA GLN A 295 22.15 -1.02 19.20
C GLN A 295 21.24 -1.58 20.30
N LEU A 296 21.54 -2.77 20.81
CA LEU A 296 20.68 -3.57 21.69
C LEU A 296 21.05 -3.50 23.18
#